data_AF-G1V8A1-F1
#
_entry.id   AF-G1V8A1-F1
#
_cell.length_a   1.000
_cell.length_b   1.000
_cell.length_c   1.000
_cell.angle_alpha   90.00
_cell.angle_beta   90.00
_cell.angle_gamma   90.00
#
_symmetry.space_group_name_H-M   'P 1'
#
loop_
_entity.id
_entity.type
_entity.pdbx_description
1 polymer ?
#
loop_
_entity_poly.entity_id
_entity_poly.type
_entity_poly.pdbx_seq_one_letter_code
_entity_poly.pdbx_strand_id
1 'polypeptide(L)'
;MSWQATKERAELGSKRCFYSMRIHEALRRNGRSAAVVAYEIGVSREAVSATILGKNHSERVLNALRSAGVPEKYLFDPRRVEAAGKEAAA
;
A
#
# COMPACT_ATOMS: atom_id res chain seq x y z
N MET A 1 13.25 4.97 16.99
CA MET A 1 12.50 3.96 16.20
C MET A 1 13.18 2.62 16.44
N SER A 2 12.46 1.61 16.95
CA SER A 2 13.06 0.30 17.24
C SER A 2 13.42 -0.43 15.92
N TRP A 3 14.54 -1.16 15.92
CA TRP A 3 15.04 -1.89 14.75
C TRP A 3 14.04 -2.97 14.25
N GLN A 4 13.22 -3.51 15.16
CA GLN A 4 12.17 -4.47 14.84
C GLN A 4 11.08 -3.85 13.96
N ALA A 5 10.59 -2.64 14.30
CA ALA A 5 9.56 -1.95 13.53
C ALA A 5 10.02 -1.59 12.09
N THR A 6 11.30 -1.28 11.89
CA THR A 6 11.85 -1.04 10.55
C THR A 6 11.92 -2.31 9.70
N LYS A 7 12.21 -3.47 10.30
CA LYS A 7 12.26 -4.75 9.61
C LYS A 7 10.86 -5.20 9.18
N GLU A 8 9.88 -5.06 10.07
CA GLU A 8 8.47 -5.37 9.75
C GLU A 8 7.94 -4.49 8.62
N ARG A 9 8.26 -3.18 8.61
CA ARG A 9 7.89 -2.29 7.50
C ARG A 9 8.51 -2.72 6.17
N ALA A 10 9.79 -3.08 6.16
CA ALA A 10 10.47 -3.56 4.97
C ALA A 10 9.84 -4.86 4.42
N GLU A 11 9.47 -5.80 5.30
CA GLU A 11 8.77 -7.03 4.92
C GLU A 11 7.40 -6.76 4.32
N LEU A 12 6.63 -5.82 4.88
CA LEU A 12 5.35 -5.39 4.33
C LEU A 12 5.52 -4.74 2.95
N GLY A 13 6.56 -3.91 2.78
CA GLY A 13 6.92 -3.34 1.48
C GLY A 13 7.24 -4.44 0.45
N SER A 14 8.05 -5.42 0.82
CA SER A 14 8.39 -6.57 -0.04
C SER A 14 7.16 -7.37 -0.45
N LYS A 15 6.26 -7.69 0.50
CA LYS A 15 4.99 -8.35 0.20
C LYS A 15 4.12 -7.54 -0.77
N ARG A 16 4.01 -6.22 -0.56
CA ARG A 16 3.26 -5.35 -1.48
C ARG A 16 3.87 -5.34 -2.88
N CYS A 17 5.19 -5.31 -2.99
CA CYS A 17 5.91 -5.40 -4.27
C CYS A 17 5.63 -6.72 -4.98
N PHE A 18 5.67 -7.85 -4.27
CA PHE A 18 5.33 -9.17 -4.80
C PHE A 18 3.91 -9.21 -5.38
N TYR A 19 2.94 -8.54 -4.74
CA TYR A 19 1.56 -8.44 -5.20
C TYR A 19 1.27 -7.22 -6.11
N SER A 20 2.28 -6.47 -6.54
CA SER A 20 2.12 -5.24 -7.34
C SER A 20 1.27 -5.44 -8.60
N MET A 21 1.46 -6.56 -9.30
CA MET A 21 0.66 -6.91 -10.49
C MET A 21 -0.82 -7.13 -10.14
N ARG A 22 -1.13 -7.69 -8.97
CA ARG A 22 -2.52 -7.86 -8.49
C ARG A 22 -3.16 -6.52 -8.12
N ILE A 23 -2.37 -5.58 -7.59
CA ILE A 23 -2.82 -4.21 -7.34
C ILE A 23 -3.19 -3.53 -8.66
N HIS A 24 -2.32 -3.63 -9.67
CA HIS A 24 -2.60 -3.08 -11.00
C HIS A 24 -3.79 -3.75 -11.69
N GLU A 25 -3.92 -5.07 -11.56
CA GLU A 25 -5.07 -5.85 -12.04
C GLU A 25 -6.38 -5.35 -11.41
N ALA A 26 -6.41 -5.17 -10.08
CA ALA A 26 -7.58 -4.66 -9.37
C ALA A 26 -7.96 -3.24 -9.83
N LEU A 27 -6.98 -2.36 -9.97
CA LEU A 27 -7.23 -1.02 -10.51
C LEU A 27 -7.84 -1.08 -11.93
N ARG A 28 -7.26 -1.89 -12.82
CA ARG A 28 -7.76 -2.03 -14.20
C ARG A 28 -9.18 -2.59 -14.25
N ARG A 29 -9.51 -3.58 -13.41
CA ARG A 29 -10.88 -4.13 -13.30
C ARG A 29 -11.89 -3.06 -12.89
N ASN A 30 -11.46 -2.09 -12.10
CA ASN A 30 -12.29 -0.96 -11.67
C ASN A 30 -12.23 0.23 -12.65
N GLY A 31 -11.69 0.06 -13.86
CA GLY A 31 -11.56 1.12 -14.86
C GLY A 31 -10.56 2.22 -14.48
N ARG A 32 -9.68 1.97 -13.50
CA ARG A 32 -8.71 2.94 -12.98
C ARG A 32 -7.28 2.56 -13.36
N SER A 33 -6.38 3.54 -13.23
CA SER A 33 -4.94 3.33 -13.36
C SER A 33 -4.21 4.02 -12.22
N ALA A 34 -2.97 3.61 -11.95
CA ALA A 34 -2.13 4.27 -10.96
C ALA A 34 -1.89 5.77 -11.29
N ALA A 35 -1.92 6.13 -12.58
CA ALA A 35 -1.80 7.52 -13.02
C ALA A 35 -3.05 8.35 -12.66
N VAL A 36 -4.24 7.78 -12.86
CA VAL A 36 -5.51 8.41 -12.44
C VAL A 36 -5.53 8.60 -10.93
N VAL A 37 -5.14 7.57 -10.17
CA VAL A 37 -5.05 7.67 -8.70
C VAL A 37 -4.08 8.77 -8.28
N ALA A 38 -2.91 8.87 -8.93
CA ALA A 38 -1.93 9.92 -8.65
C ALA A 38 -2.49 11.32 -8.90
N TYR A 39 -3.19 11.50 -10.02
CA TYR A 39 -3.84 12.75 -10.39
C TYR A 39 -4.92 13.16 -9.39
N GLU A 40 -5.82 12.24 -9.03
CA GLU A 40 -6.92 12.49 -8.08
C GLU A 40 -6.44 12.95 -6.70
N ILE A 41 -5.31 12.41 -6.23
CA ILE A 41 -4.75 12.78 -4.94
C ILE A 41 -3.65 13.84 -5.03
N GLY A 42 -3.36 14.38 -6.21
CA GLY A 42 -2.38 15.46 -6.40
C GLY A 42 -0.94 15.07 -6.04
N VAL A 43 -0.52 13.83 -6.35
CA VAL A 43 0.87 13.37 -6.16
C VAL A 43 1.47 12.89 -7.48
N SER A 44 2.78 12.71 -7.51
CA SER A 44 3.46 12.18 -8.70
C SER A 44 3.17 10.70 -8.92
N ARG A 45 3.23 10.27 -10.19
CA ARG A 45 3.06 8.86 -10.57
C ARG A 45 4.15 7.98 -9.95
N GLU A 46 5.35 8.54 -9.82
CA GLU A 46 6.52 7.93 -9.21
C GLU A 46 6.29 7.68 -7.72
N ALA A 47 5.62 8.60 -7.00
CA ALA A 47 5.28 8.41 -5.60
C ALA A 47 4.30 7.24 -5.41
N VAL A 48 3.31 7.11 -6.31
CA VAL A 48 2.38 5.97 -6.30
C VAL A 48 3.11 4.67 -6.62
N SER A 49 3.95 4.66 -7.66
CA SER A 49 4.76 3.50 -8.04
C SER A 49 5.70 3.06 -6.92
N ALA A 50 6.39 4.00 -6.27
CA ALA A 50 7.25 3.74 -5.12
C ALA A 50 6.47 3.13 -3.95
N THR A 51 5.21 3.53 -3.75
CA THR A 51 4.34 2.90 -2.75
C THR A 51 4.03 1.47 -3.14
N ILE A 52 3.53 1.24 -4.35
CA ILE A 52 3.15 -0.10 -4.85
C ILE A 52 4.35 -1.07 -4.84
N LEU A 53 5.54 -0.60 -5.19
CA LEU A 53 6.79 -1.38 -5.18
C LEU A 53 7.41 -1.51 -3.78
N GLY A 54 6.75 -1.01 -2.73
CA GLY A 54 7.22 -1.16 -1.36
C GLY A 54 8.44 -0.30 -0.99
N LYS A 55 8.86 0.63 -1.85
CA LYS A 55 9.99 1.55 -1.60
C LYS A 55 9.64 2.63 -0.59
N ASN A 56 8.35 2.96 -0.48
CA ASN A 56 7.81 3.83 0.55
C ASN A 56 6.46 3.30 1.05
N HIS A 57 5.92 3.93 2.09
CA HIS A 57 4.63 3.60 2.70
C HIS A 57 3.77 4.86 2.85
N SER A 58 3.47 5.52 1.72
CA SER A 58 2.61 6.71 1.75
C SER A 58 1.18 6.33 2.15
N GLU A 59 0.75 6.80 3.32
CA GLU A 59 -0.62 6.57 3.83
C GLU A 59 -1.68 7.11 2.88
N ARG A 60 -1.43 8.29 2.29
CA ARG A 60 -2.32 8.93 1.32
C ARG A 60 -2.51 8.07 0.08
N VAL A 61 -1.43 7.48 -0.43
CA VAL A 61 -1.49 6.55 -1.58
C VAL A 61 -2.20 5.25 -1.20
N LEU A 62 -1.88 4.65 -0.05
CA LEU A 62 -2.54 3.41 0.39
C LEU A 62 -4.05 3.58 0.58
N ASN A 63 -4.47 4.72 1.17
CA ASN A 63 -5.89 5.07 1.28
C ASN A 63 -6.53 5.24 -0.09
N ALA A 64 -5.86 5.91 -1.03
CA ALA A 64 -6.37 6.10 -2.38
C ALA A 64 -6.52 4.79 -3.15
N LEU A 65 -5.54 3.89 -3.06
CA LEU A 65 -5.61 2.55 -3.66
C LEU A 65 -6.78 1.74 -3.08
N ARG A 66 -7.02 1.85 -1.77
CA ARG A 66 -8.17 1.23 -1.10
C ARG A 66 -9.49 1.78 -1.63
N SER A 67 -9.64 3.11 -1.70
CA SER A 67 -10.83 3.75 -2.25
C SER A 67 -11.03 3.44 -3.74
N ALA A 68 -9.95 3.19 -4.49
CA ALA A 68 -9.99 2.74 -5.87
C ALA A 68 -10.36 1.24 -6.03
N GLY A 69 -10.63 0.54 -4.92
CA GLY A 69 -11.11 -0.84 -4.89
C GLY A 69 -10.01 -1.90 -4.91
N VAL A 70 -8.78 -1.55 -4.55
CA VAL A 70 -7.71 -2.54 -4.34
C VAL A 70 -7.97 -3.32 -3.04
N PRO A 71 -8.00 -4.66 -3.08
CA PRO A 71 -8.21 -5.47 -1.87
C PRO A 71 -7.15 -5.27 -0.78
N GLU A 72 -7.58 -5.21 0.48
CA GLU A 72 -6.69 -4.96 1.64
C GLU A 72 -5.53 -5.95 1.75
N LYS A 73 -5.80 -7.22 1.39
CA LYS A 73 -4.81 -8.31 1.37
C LYS A 73 -3.60 -8.05 0.47
N TYR A 74 -3.66 -7.07 -0.42
CA TYR A 74 -2.55 -6.67 -1.28
C TYR A 74 -1.90 -5.35 -0.87
N LEU A 75 -2.53 -4.56 0.02
CA LEU A 75 -2.03 -3.25 0.41
C LEU A 75 -0.95 -3.30 1.49
N PHE A 76 -1.00 -4.31 2.37
CA PHE A 76 -0.03 -4.50 3.46
C PHE A 76 0.26 -3.18 4.18
N ASP A 77 -0.82 -2.51 4.62
CA ASP A 77 -0.75 -1.21 5.31
C ASP A 77 -0.15 -1.41 6.72
N PRO A 78 1.03 -0.82 7.02
CA PRO A 78 1.68 -0.99 8.32
C PRO A 78 0.79 -0.68 9.50
N ARG A 79 -0.10 0.32 9.38
CA ARG A 79 -0.97 0.78 10.47
C ARG A 79 -1.97 -0.28 10.91
N ARG A 80 -2.40 -1.14 9.98
CA ARG A 80 -3.38 -2.20 10.27
C ARG A 80 -2.73 -3.47 10.80
N VAL A 81 -1.49 -3.72 10.43
CA VAL A 81 -0.69 -4.79 11.02
C VAL A 81 -0.32 -4.44 12.45
N GLU A 82 0.07 -3.19 12.70
CA GLU A 82 0.34 -2.68 14.06
C GLU A 82 -0.93 -2.65 14.92
N ALA A 83 -2.10 -2.34 14.36
CA ALA A 83 -3.38 -2.40 15.08
C ALA A 83 -3.79 -3.85 15.42
N ALA A 84 -3.69 -4.79 14.47
CA ALA A 84 -4.00 -6.20 14.70
C ALA A 84 -3.07 -6.84 15.75
N GLY A 85 -1.79 -6.47 15.77
CA GLY A 85 -0.85 -6.92 16.80
C GLY A 85 -1.16 -6.36 18.20
N LYS A 86 -1.75 -5.17 18.28
CA LYS A 86 -2.19 -4.58 19.56
C LYS A 86 -3.50 -5.18 20.07
N GLU A 87 -4.45 -5.47 19.19
CA GLU A 87 -5.72 -6.13 19.56
C GLU A 87 -5.53 -7.61 19.95
N ALA A 88 -4.57 -8.32 19.34
CA ALA A 88 -4.27 -9.71 19.70
C ALA A 88 -3.46 -9.84 21.01
N ALA A 89 -2.92 -8.73 21.53
CA ALA A 89 -2.14 -8.68 22.76
C ALA A 89 -2.90 -8.07 23.96
N ALA A 90 -4.17 -7.73 23.77
CA ALA A 90 -5.09 -7.23 24.80
C ALA A 90 -6.08 -8.32 25.21
#